data_AF-G4MKN4-F1
#
_entry.id   AF-G4MKN4-F1
#
_cell.length_a   1.000
_cell.length_b   1.000
_cell.length_c   1.000
_cell.angle_alpha   90.00
_cell.angle_beta   90.00
_cell.angle_gamma   90.00
#
_symmetry.space_group_name_H-M   'P 1'
#
loop_
_entity.id
_entity.type
_entity.pdbx_description
1 polymer ?
#
loop_
_entity_poly.entity_id
_entity_poly.type
_entity_poly.pdbx_seq_one_letter_code
_entity_poly.pdbx_strand_id
1 'polypeptide(L)'
;MVRQARQAQELARNNGLGAQIEQQRQANKKRRPVDFTVGDAVYVSKKGFSTEAPTTKLDSQNAGPWTILEEKGHSFILDTPAWYKGSKLFHASRLRKAATDPLPQQYQKPEPPVEINGEPEWEVEQVLASRLFGRKKTLQYQVSWVGLDPDETWYEARDLKNSPVLLDTFHREYPDAAGPPVNLQQWIRSAAKDVFAEDGPEDNVAEHDAKKTRERRKAPRRHT
;
A
#
# COMPACT_ATOMS: atom_id res chain seq x y z
N MET A 1 14.85 -62.57 33.82
CA MET A 1 13.59 -61.82 34.01
C MET A 1 13.69 -60.32 33.67
N VAL A 2 14.79 -59.61 34.00
CA VAL A 2 14.91 -58.15 33.77
C VAL A 2 14.85 -57.72 32.29
N ARG A 3 15.34 -58.54 31.35
CA ARG A 3 15.33 -58.21 29.90
C ARG A 3 13.93 -58.18 29.28
N GLN A 4 13.05 -59.11 29.66
CA GLN A 4 11.67 -59.16 29.16
C GLN A 4 10.84 -57.97 29.66
N ALA A 5 11.03 -57.55 30.91
CA ALA A 5 10.36 -56.38 31.47
C ALA A 5 10.76 -55.09 30.72
N ARG A 6 12.04 -54.92 30.37
CA ARG A 6 12.50 -53.77 29.56
C ARG A 6 11.93 -53.78 28.14
N GLN A 7 11.91 -54.94 27.49
CA GLN A 7 11.32 -55.07 26.14
C GLN A 7 9.82 -54.73 26.13
N ALA A 8 9.08 -55.18 27.15
CA ALA A 8 7.67 -54.83 27.30
C ALA A 8 7.45 -53.32 27.51
N GLN A 9 8.32 -52.67 28.31
CA GLN A 9 8.28 -51.22 28.50
C GLN A 9 8.61 -50.44 27.22
N GLU A 10 9.59 -50.88 26.44
CA GLU A 10 9.95 -50.28 25.14
C GLU A 10 8.81 -50.40 24.13
N LEU A 11 8.21 -51.58 24.01
CA LEU A 11 7.07 -51.80 23.12
C LEU A 11 5.88 -50.90 23.50
N ALA A 12 5.56 -50.81 24.79
CA ALA A 12 4.49 -49.95 25.28
C ALA A 12 4.76 -48.47 24.96
N ARG A 13 6.00 -48.00 25.15
CA ARG A 13 6.40 -46.63 24.79
C ARG A 13 6.28 -46.37 23.29
N ASN A 14 6.80 -47.26 22.45
CA ASN A 14 6.76 -47.12 21.00
C ASN A 14 5.33 -47.10 20.46
N ASN A 15 4.46 -47.97 20.99
CA ASN A 15 3.04 -47.98 20.64
C ASN A 15 2.35 -46.68 21.07
N GLY A 16 2.66 -46.16 22.26
CA GLY A 16 2.15 -44.88 22.72
C GLY A 16 2.58 -43.70 21.83
N LEU A 17 3.84 -43.67 21.42
CA LEU A 17 4.37 -42.66 20.48
C LEU A 17 3.69 -42.77 19.11
N GLY A 18 3.54 -43.99 18.58
CA GLY A 18 2.84 -44.23 17.32
C GLY A 18 1.39 -43.75 17.36
N ALA A 19 0.68 -44.04 18.45
CA ALA A 19 -0.69 -43.56 18.65
C ALA A 19 -0.78 -42.03 18.72
N GLN A 20 0.16 -41.34 19.38
CA GLN A 20 0.22 -39.88 19.43
C GLN A 20 0.46 -39.26 18.05
N ILE A 21 1.36 -39.83 17.25
CA ILE A 21 1.65 -39.37 15.89
C ILE A 21 0.41 -39.51 15.00
N GLU A 22 -0.28 -40.66 15.06
CA GLU A 22 -1.51 -40.86 14.30
C GLU A 22 -2.62 -39.91 14.75
N GLN A 23 -2.78 -39.69 16.07
CA GLN A 23 -3.74 -38.74 16.60
C GLN A 23 -3.45 -37.30 16.12
N GLN A 24 -2.18 -36.88 16.12
CA GLN A 24 -1.76 -35.58 15.59
C GLN A 24 -2.06 -35.47 14.09
N ARG A 25 -1.75 -36.51 13.30
CA ARG A 25 -2.02 -36.55 11.86
C ARG A 25 -3.53 -36.42 11.58
N GLN A 26 -4.37 -37.16 12.29
CA GLN A 26 -5.83 -37.08 12.13
C GLN A 26 -6.38 -35.71 12.56
N ALA A 27 -5.88 -35.15 13.68
CA ALA A 27 -6.30 -33.84 14.15
C ALA A 27 -5.86 -32.69 13.23
N ASN A 28 -4.69 -32.80 12.61
CA ASN A 28 -4.14 -31.78 11.71
C ASN A 28 -4.74 -31.84 10.29
N LYS A 29 -5.36 -32.96 9.89
CA LYS A 29 -5.92 -33.17 8.55
C LYS A 29 -6.89 -32.07 8.07
N LYS A 30 -7.62 -31.43 8.99
CA LYS A 30 -8.60 -30.36 8.69
C LYS A 30 -8.13 -28.98 9.15
N ARG A 31 -6.91 -28.84 9.68
CA ARG A 31 -6.41 -27.55 10.15
C ARG A 31 -5.95 -26.72 8.96
N ARG A 32 -6.29 -25.43 8.99
CA ARG A 32 -5.76 -24.44 8.05
C ARG A 32 -4.30 -24.15 8.43
N PRO A 33 -3.37 -24.09 7.47
CA PRO A 33 -2.02 -23.62 7.72
C PRO A 33 -2.05 -22.15 8.13
N VAL A 34 -1.13 -21.75 9.01
CA VAL A 34 -0.98 -20.35 9.42
C VAL A 34 -0.22 -19.61 8.32
N ASP A 35 -0.83 -18.56 7.79
CA ASP A 35 -0.38 -17.76 6.64
C ASP A 35 -0.02 -16.31 7.03
N PHE A 36 0.09 -16.04 8.33
CA PHE A 36 0.38 -14.72 8.87
C PHE A 36 1.54 -14.76 9.86
N THR A 37 2.29 -13.67 9.96
CA THR A 37 3.43 -13.50 10.88
C THR A 37 3.30 -12.22 11.71
N VAL A 38 4.23 -11.99 12.63
CA VAL A 38 4.30 -10.73 13.40
C VAL A 38 4.36 -9.54 12.45
N GLY A 39 3.56 -8.50 12.72
CA GLY A 39 3.39 -7.32 11.87
C GLY A 39 2.21 -7.39 10.89
N ASP A 40 1.66 -8.57 10.60
CA ASP A 40 0.48 -8.68 9.74
C ASP A 40 -0.78 -8.18 10.45
N ALA A 41 -1.68 -7.57 9.67
CA ALA A 41 -3.03 -7.25 10.11
C ALA A 41 -3.95 -8.47 9.99
N VAL A 42 -4.71 -8.78 11.05
CA VAL A 42 -5.61 -9.93 11.09
C VAL A 42 -7.00 -9.58 11.62
N TYR A 43 -8.01 -10.23 11.05
CA TYR A 43 -9.36 -10.26 11.56
C TYR A 43 -9.52 -11.37 12.62
N VAL A 44 -10.17 -11.04 13.73
CA VAL A 44 -10.47 -11.97 14.82
C VAL A 44 -11.94 -12.37 14.76
N SER A 45 -12.24 -13.67 14.77
CA SER A 45 -13.63 -14.13 14.86
C SER A 45 -14.28 -13.68 16.17
N LYS A 46 -15.43 -12.98 16.07
CA LYS A 46 -16.21 -12.46 17.20
C LYS A 46 -16.98 -13.53 18.00
N LYS A 47 -16.76 -14.82 17.75
CA LYS A 47 -17.45 -15.90 18.48
C LYS A 47 -17.21 -15.77 20.00
N GLY A 48 -18.25 -15.40 20.76
CA GLY A 48 -18.16 -15.17 22.21
C GLY A 48 -17.62 -13.78 22.61
N PHE A 49 -17.63 -12.81 21.70
CA PHE A 49 -17.45 -11.40 22.05
C PHE A 49 -18.76 -10.84 22.63
N SER A 50 -18.64 -9.87 23.53
CA SER A 50 -19.78 -9.03 23.90
C SER A 50 -19.98 -8.01 22.79
N THR A 51 -21.20 -7.98 22.23
CA THR A 51 -21.56 -7.04 21.16
C THR A 51 -22.71 -6.16 21.61
N GLU A 52 -22.64 -4.89 21.23
CA GLU A 52 -23.72 -3.91 21.34
C GLU A 52 -24.83 -4.08 20.29
N ALA A 53 -24.61 -4.90 19.25
CA ALA A 53 -25.61 -5.16 18.23
C ALA A 53 -26.85 -5.85 18.85
N PRO A 54 -28.06 -5.54 18.36
CA PRO A 54 -29.30 -6.06 18.93
C PRO A 54 -29.41 -7.59 18.82
N THR A 55 -28.80 -8.19 17.80
CA THR A 55 -28.68 -9.65 17.67
C THR A 55 -27.35 -10.03 17.04
N THR A 56 -26.85 -11.24 17.34
CA THR A 56 -25.61 -11.78 16.74
C THR A 56 -25.68 -11.88 15.21
N LYS A 57 -26.89 -11.96 14.62
CA LYS A 57 -27.07 -12.02 13.16
C LYS A 57 -26.80 -10.68 12.47
N LEU A 58 -27.01 -9.57 13.19
CA LEU A 58 -26.80 -8.21 12.70
C LEU A 58 -25.45 -7.64 13.14
N ASP A 59 -24.65 -8.42 13.86
CA ASP A 59 -23.29 -8.04 14.20
C ASP A 59 -22.32 -8.41 13.09
N SER A 60 -21.19 -7.71 13.02
CA SER A 60 -20.07 -8.15 12.22
C SER A 60 -19.57 -9.51 12.73
N GLN A 61 -19.21 -10.42 11.82
CA GLN A 61 -18.72 -11.75 12.20
C GLN A 61 -17.29 -11.71 12.76
N ASN A 62 -16.53 -10.68 12.40
CA ASN A 62 -15.14 -10.49 12.79
C ASN A 62 -14.92 -9.09 13.38
N ALA A 63 -13.93 -8.98 14.24
CA ALA A 63 -13.38 -7.75 14.81
C ALA A 63 -11.99 -7.48 14.24
N GLY A 64 -11.56 -6.22 14.27
CA GLY A 64 -10.32 -5.81 13.61
C GLY A 64 -10.56 -5.52 12.13
N PRO A 65 -9.51 -5.13 11.39
CA PRO A 65 -8.16 -5.69 11.47
C PRO A 65 -7.35 -5.18 12.68
N TRP A 66 -6.65 -6.11 13.35
CA TRP A 66 -5.71 -5.81 14.43
C TRP A 66 -4.32 -6.36 14.08
N THR A 67 -3.28 -5.65 14.46
CA THR A 67 -1.89 -6.02 14.11
C THR A 67 -1.36 -7.09 15.07
N ILE A 68 -0.64 -8.09 14.55
CA ILE A 68 0.06 -9.07 15.38
C ILE A 68 1.33 -8.44 15.98
N LEU A 69 1.45 -8.45 17.30
CA LEU A 69 2.62 -7.96 18.04
C LEU A 69 3.64 -9.05 18.35
N GLU A 70 3.17 -10.25 18.72
CA GLU A 70 4.04 -11.34 19.17
C GLU A 70 3.39 -12.70 18.87
N GLU A 71 4.22 -13.69 18.54
CA GLU A 71 3.81 -15.10 18.40
C GLU A 71 4.20 -15.89 19.66
N LYS A 72 3.23 -16.60 20.24
CA LYS A 72 3.39 -17.51 21.39
C LYS A 72 2.89 -18.91 21.02
N GLY A 73 3.76 -19.68 20.37
CA GLY A 73 3.46 -21.04 19.93
C GLY A 73 2.37 -21.06 18.86
N HIS A 74 1.16 -21.52 19.20
CA HIS A 74 0.01 -21.51 18.29
C HIS A 74 -0.97 -20.36 18.54
N SER A 75 -0.58 -19.39 19.37
CA SER A 75 -1.38 -18.22 19.72
C SER A 75 -0.60 -16.94 19.45
N PHE A 76 -1.30 -15.86 19.17
CA PHE A 76 -0.74 -14.57 18.79
C PHE A 76 -1.29 -13.49 19.70
N ILE A 77 -0.41 -12.58 20.12
CA ILE A 77 -0.80 -11.37 20.84
C ILE A 77 -1.09 -10.29 19.82
N LEU A 78 -2.28 -9.71 19.89
CA LEU A 78 -2.72 -8.65 18.99
C LEU A 78 -2.71 -7.29 19.66
N ASP A 79 -2.50 -6.26 18.84
CA ASP A 79 -2.75 -4.88 19.24
C ASP A 79 -4.26 -4.59 19.22
N THR A 80 -4.91 -4.91 20.33
CA THR A 80 -6.34 -4.69 20.49
C THR A 80 -6.62 -3.23 20.89
N PRO A 81 -7.67 -2.60 20.34
CA PRO A 81 -8.03 -1.22 20.68
C PRO A 81 -8.41 -1.07 22.15
N ALA A 82 -8.24 0.12 22.70
CA ALA A 82 -8.40 0.40 24.13
C ALA A 82 -9.79 0.08 24.70
N TRP A 83 -10.84 0.14 23.87
CA TRP A 83 -12.20 -0.22 24.27
C TRP A 83 -12.40 -1.74 24.45
N TYR A 84 -11.55 -2.57 23.85
CA TYR A 84 -11.66 -4.03 23.97
C TYR A 84 -11.10 -4.51 25.30
N LYS A 85 -11.99 -4.94 26.19
CA LYS A 85 -11.64 -5.39 27.55
C LYS A 85 -11.31 -6.89 27.66
N GLY A 86 -11.24 -7.60 26.52
CA GLY A 86 -10.96 -9.04 26.50
C GLY A 86 -9.46 -9.38 26.50
N SER A 87 -9.13 -10.66 26.33
CA SER A 87 -7.74 -11.13 26.25
C SER A 87 -7.09 -10.71 24.93
N LYS A 88 -5.85 -10.21 24.98
CA LYS A 88 -5.07 -9.89 23.77
C LYS A 88 -4.47 -11.11 23.06
N LEU A 89 -4.49 -12.28 23.71
CA LEU A 89 -3.95 -13.53 23.20
C LEU A 89 -5.04 -14.34 22.48
N PHE A 90 -4.83 -14.63 21.20
CA PHE A 90 -5.76 -15.38 20.38
C PHE A 90 -5.08 -16.58 19.71
N HIS A 91 -5.72 -17.75 19.76
CA HIS A 91 -5.26 -18.93 19.04
C HIS A 91 -5.37 -18.73 17.52
N ALA A 92 -4.43 -19.28 16.75
CA ALA A 92 -4.35 -19.13 15.29
C ALA A 92 -5.65 -19.46 14.54
N SER A 93 -6.43 -20.43 15.04
CA SER A 93 -7.72 -20.83 14.44
C SER A 93 -8.80 -19.75 14.47
N ARG A 94 -8.66 -18.72 15.32
CA ARG A 94 -9.58 -17.58 15.40
C ARG A 94 -9.19 -16.41 14.50
N LEU A 95 -8.02 -16.50 13.86
CA LEU A 95 -7.41 -15.41 13.10
C LEU A 95 -7.52 -15.66 11.60
N ARG A 96 -7.79 -14.60 10.85
CA ARG A 96 -7.70 -14.58 9.40
C ARG A 96 -6.87 -13.39 8.98
N LYS A 97 -5.91 -13.61 8.06
CA LYS A 97 -5.12 -12.52 7.50
C LYS A 97 -6.05 -11.51 6.83
N ALA A 98 -5.86 -10.23 7.12
CA ALA A 98 -6.57 -9.17 6.42
C ALA A 98 -6.09 -9.13 4.98
N ALA A 99 -7.01 -9.12 4.02
CA ALA A 99 -6.67 -8.93 2.63
C ALA A 99 -6.23 -7.47 2.45
N THR A 100 -5.02 -7.28 1.91
CA THR A 100 -4.55 -5.97 1.45
C THR A 100 -5.09 -5.65 0.07
N ASP A 101 -5.37 -6.69 -0.72
CA ASP A 101 -5.90 -6.57 -2.08
C ASP A 101 -7.44 -6.54 -2.05
N PRO A 102 -8.09 -5.45 -2.51
CA PRO A 102 -9.54 -5.40 -2.63
C PRO A 102 -10.04 -6.42 -3.65
N LEU A 103 -11.22 -7.01 -3.40
CA LEU A 103 -11.88 -7.82 -4.42
C LEU A 103 -12.13 -6.98 -5.68
N PRO A 104 -12.23 -7.57 -6.89
CA PRO A 104 -12.50 -6.81 -8.11
C PRO A 104 -13.74 -5.91 -8.04
N GLN A 105 -14.79 -6.33 -7.31
CA GLN A 105 -15.99 -5.52 -7.06
C GLN A 105 -15.80 -4.38 -6.04
N GLN A 106 -14.72 -4.40 -5.27
CA GLN A 106 -14.34 -3.34 -4.33
C GLN A 106 -13.41 -2.31 -4.99
N TYR A 107 -12.85 -2.62 -6.17
CA TYR A 107 -12.13 -1.64 -6.97
C TYR A 107 -13.14 -0.61 -7.50
N GLN A 108 -13.11 0.60 -6.96
CA GLN A 108 -13.83 1.71 -7.58
C GLN A 108 -13.08 2.04 -8.87
N LYS A 109 -13.72 1.77 -10.01
CA LYS A 109 -13.19 2.23 -11.29
C LYS A 109 -13.09 3.76 -11.20
N PRO A 110 -11.95 4.36 -11.58
CA PRO A 110 -11.85 5.81 -11.65
C PRO A 110 -12.97 6.36 -12.53
N GLU A 111 -13.40 7.58 -12.22
CA GLU A 111 -14.39 8.27 -13.04
C GLU A 111 -13.91 8.32 -14.50
N PRO A 112 -14.81 8.17 -15.48
CA PRO A 112 -14.43 8.28 -16.87
C PRO A 112 -13.82 9.66 -17.15
N PRO A 113 -12.85 9.78 -18.06
CA PRO A 113 -12.30 11.07 -18.45
C PRO A 113 -13.41 12.00 -18.97
N VAL A 114 -13.24 13.29 -18.72
CA VAL A 114 -14.13 14.33 -19.23
C VAL A 114 -13.72 14.64 -20.66
N GLU A 115 -14.69 14.77 -21.57
CA GLU A 115 -14.41 15.17 -22.94
C GLU A 115 -14.22 16.69 -23.00
N ILE A 116 -12.99 17.13 -23.26
CA ILE A 116 -12.63 18.54 -23.43
C ILE A 116 -12.07 18.68 -24.85
N ASN A 117 -12.65 19.58 -25.65
CA ASN A 117 -12.27 19.78 -27.06
C ASN A 117 -12.34 18.53 -27.96
N GLY A 118 -13.18 17.56 -27.62
CA GLY A 118 -13.32 16.31 -28.40
C GLY A 118 -12.28 15.25 -28.06
N GLU A 119 -11.43 15.50 -27.07
CA GLU A 119 -10.44 14.55 -26.56
C GLU A 119 -10.75 14.19 -25.09
N PRO A 120 -10.53 12.93 -24.68
CA PRO A 120 -10.71 12.52 -23.29
C PRO A 120 -9.57 13.05 -22.42
N GLU A 121 -9.89 13.87 -21.42
CA GLU A 121 -8.95 14.40 -20.44
C GLU A 121 -9.23 13.88 -19.03
N TRP A 122 -8.17 13.64 -18.26
CA TRP A 122 -8.25 13.23 -16.85
C TRP A 122 -7.88 14.38 -15.93
N GLU A 123 -8.52 14.45 -14.76
CA GLU A 123 -8.20 15.45 -13.74
C GLU A 123 -6.89 15.08 -13.02
N VAL A 124 -5.96 16.04 -12.99
CA VAL A 124 -4.68 15.90 -12.29
C VAL A 124 -4.89 16.21 -10.81
N GLU A 125 -4.45 15.30 -9.94
CA GLU A 125 -4.50 15.52 -8.49
C GLU A 125 -3.26 16.28 -8.01
N GLN A 126 -2.06 15.82 -8.38
CA GLN A 126 -0.81 16.44 -7.96
C GLN A 126 0.33 16.22 -8.97
N VAL A 127 1.26 17.18 -9.04
CA VAL A 127 2.54 17.03 -9.75
C VAL A 127 3.58 16.46 -8.79
N LEU A 128 4.16 15.30 -9.13
CA LEU A 128 5.08 14.55 -8.27
C LEU A 128 6.54 14.90 -8.53
N ALA A 129 6.91 15.04 -9.82
CA ALA A 129 8.28 15.30 -10.22
C ALA A 129 8.35 16.00 -11.59
N SER A 130 9.49 16.64 -11.86
CA SER A 130 9.79 17.23 -13.16
C SER A 130 11.19 16.86 -13.64
N ARG A 131 11.37 16.76 -14.96
CA ARG A 131 12.67 16.48 -15.58
C ARG A 131 12.80 17.10 -16.97
N LEU A 132 14.03 17.24 -17.43
CA LEU A 132 14.34 17.51 -18.84
C LEU A 132 14.83 16.23 -19.50
N PHE A 133 14.18 15.83 -20.60
CA PHE A 133 14.46 14.57 -21.27
C PHE A 133 14.93 14.76 -22.72
N GLY A 134 15.81 13.87 -23.16
CA GLY A 134 16.31 13.82 -24.53
C GLY A 134 17.30 14.94 -24.91
N ARG A 135 17.75 14.91 -26.17
CA ARG A 135 18.73 15.88 -26.70
C ARG A 135 18.18 17.30 -26.80
N LYS A 136 16.87 17.44 -26.98
CA LYS A 136 16.17 18.72 -27.09
C LYS A 136 15.78 19.32 -25.72
N LYS A 137 16.11 18.63 -24.62
CA LYS A 137 15.71 19.02 -23.25
C LYS A 137 14.21 19.32 -23.13
N THR A 138 13.37 18.38 -23.56
CA THR A 138 11.92 18.48 -23.44
C THR A 138 11.52 18.39 -21.97
N LEU A 139 10.77 19.37 -21.47
CA LEU A 139 10.25 19.37 -20.11
C LEU A 139 9.12 18.35 -19.97
N GLN A 140 9.27 17.47 -18.99
CA GLN A 140 8.29 16.43 -18.67
C GLN A 140 7.95 16.45 -17.18
N TYR A 141 6.74 16.01 -16.86
CA TYR A 141 6.21 15.90 -15.52
C TYR A 141 5.72 14.49 -15.24
N GLN A 142 5.85 14.07 -13.99
CA GLN A 142 5.15 12.93 -13.44
C GLN A 142 4.00 13.44 -12.58
N VAL A 143 2.80 12.90 -12.75
CA VAL A 143 1.58 13.36 -12.08
C VAL A 143 0.84 12.20 -11.44
N SER A 144 0.09 12.48 -10.38
CA SER A 144 -0.98 11.59 -9.91
C SER A 144 -2.32 12.07 -10.45
N TRP A 145 -3.17 11.12 -10.81
CA TRP A 145 -4.51 11.37 -11.35
C TRP A 145 -5.55 11.16 -10.26
N VAL A 146 -6.64 11.94 -10.29
CA VAL A 146 -7.71 11.81 -9.29
C VAL A 146 -8.31 10.40 -9.32
N GLY A 147 -8.28 9.70 -8.19
CA GLY A 147 -8.87 8.37 -8.04
C GLY A 147 -8.09 7.23 -8.70
N LEU A 148 -6.84 7.46 -9.08
CA LEU A 148 -5.92 6.46 -9.64
C LEU A 148 -4.64 6.40 -8.79
N ASP A 149 -4.05 5.21 -8.72
CA ASP A 149 -2.71 5.09 -8.16
C ASP A 149 -1.69 5.86 -9.02
N PRO A 150 -0.69 6.51 -8.40
CA PRO A 150 0.37 7.18 -9.13
C PRO A 150 1.04 6.25 -10.13
N ASP A 151 1.20 6.70 -11.37
CA ASP A 151 1.90 5.94 -12.39
C ASP A 151 3.34 6.42 -12.59
N GLU A 152 4.17 5.59 -13.23
CA GLU A 152 5.57 5.92 -13.54
C GLU A 152 5.74 6.66 -14.88
N THR A 153 4.62 7.09 -15.48
CA THR A 153 4.59 7.72 -16.80
C THR A 153 5.04 9.18 -16.70
N TRP A 154 5.75 9.64 -17.73
CA TRP A 154 6.19 11.03 -17.84
C TRP A 154 5.46 11.71 -19.00
N TYR A 155 4.68 12.72 -18.68
CA TYR A 155 3.87 13.51 -19.60
C TYR A 155 4.61 14.78 -20.02
N GLU A 156 4.33 15.29 -21.22
CA GLU A 156 4.95 16.53 -21.69
C GLU A 156 4.30 17.73 -21.02
N ALA A 157 5.03 18.83 -20.86
CA ALA A 157 4.48 20.02 -20.21
C ALA A 157 3.24 20.59 -20.93
N ARG A 158 3.19 20.48 -22.26
CA ARG A 158 2.02 20.91 -23.06
C ARG A 158 0.74 20.13 -22.73
N ASP A 159 0.85 18.89 -22.27
CA ASP A 159 -0.31 18.04 -21.94
C ASP A 159 -0.97 18.50 -20.62
N LEU A 160 -0.30 19.35 -19.83
CA LEU A 160 -0.74 19.82 -18.51
C LEU A 160 -1.22 21.27 -18.49
N LYS A 161 -1.51 21.85 -19.67
CA LYS A 161 -2.00 23.24 -19.81
C LYS A 161 -3.26 23.55 -19.05
N ASN A 162 -4.13 22.54 -18.87
CA ASN A 162 -5.39 22.67 -18.15
C ASN A 162 -5.21 22.60 -16.63
N SER A 163 -4.00 22.32 -16.16
CA SER A 163 -3.62 22.32 -14.73
C SER A 163 -2.46 23.28 -14.41
N PRO A 164 -2.50 24.56 -14.85
CA PRO A 164 -1.36 25.45 -14.72
C PRO A 164 -1.15 25.92 -13.28
N VAL A 165 -2.20 25.93 -12.47
CA VAL A 165 -2.12 26.25 -11.04
C VAL A 165 -1.32 25.18 -10.29
N LEU A 166 -1.52 23.89 -10.62
CA LEU A 166 -0.78 22.78 -9.99
C LEU A 166 0.71 22.82 -10.33
N LEU A 167 1.04 23.18 -11.57
CA LEU A 167 2.43 23.41 -11.98
C LEU A 167 3.06 24.58 -11.21
N ASP A 168 2.35 25.69 -11.08
CA ASP A 168 2.81 26.87 -10.32
C ASP A 168 3.02 26.56 -8.83
N THR A 169 2.10 25.83 -8.19
CA THR A 169 2.28 25.38 -6.80
C THR A 169 3.48 24.46 -6.65
N PHE A 170 3.68 23.51 -7.57
CA PHE A 170 4.83 22.60 -7.54
C PHE A 170 6.16 23.36 -7.63
N HIS A 171 6.30 24.33 -8.55
CA HIS A 171 7.56 25.08 -8.68
C HIS A 171 7.80 26.09 -7.56
N ARG A 172 6.75 26.53 -6.86
CA ARG A 172 6.90 27.31 -5.61
C ARG A 172 7.44 26.45 -4.48
N GLU A 173 6.99 25.20 -4.37
CA GLU A 173 7.46 24.26 -3.35
C GLU A 173 8.84 23.69 -3.67
N TYR A 174 9.14 23.47 -4.96
CA TYR A 174 10.40 22.91 -5.44
C TYR A 174 11.11 23.85 -6.45
N PRO A 175 11.65 25.00 -6.02
CA PRO A 175 12.30 25.97 -6.92
C PRO A 175 13.53 25.42 -7.68
N ASP A 176 14.15 24.35 -7.18
CA ASP A 176 15.32 23.73 -7.78
C ASP A 176 14.98 22.65 -8.83
N ALA A 177 13.70 22.30 -8.97
CA ALA A 177 13.21 21.34 -9.96
C ALA A 177 13.33 21.91 -11.39
N ALA A 178 13.30 21.04 -12.41
CA ALA A 178 13.39 21.49 -13.80
C ALA A 178 12.05 22.12 -14.24
N GLY A 179 12.09 23.24 -14.94
CA GLY A 179 10.89 24.03 -15.25
C GLY A 179 10.96 25.39 -14.57
N PRO A 180 9.84 26.08 -14.28
CA PRO A 180 8.51 25.89 -14.87
C PRO A 180 8.53 25.98 -16.41
N PRO A 181 7.43 25.63 -17.10
CA PRO A 181 7.29 25.93 -18.52
C PRO A 181 7.39 27.44 -18.77
N VAL A 182 8.08 27.87 -19.82
CA VAL A 182 8.24 29.31 -20.15
C VAL A 182 6.88 30.02 -20.26
N ASN A 183 5.87 29.32 -20.78
CA ASN A 183 4.52 29.85 -20.97
C ASN A 183 3.59 29.69 -19.76
N LEU A 184 4.10 29.28 -18.59
CA LEU A 184 3.25 28.97 -17.43
C LEU A 184 2.33 30.14 -17.02
N GLN A 185 2.86 31.36 -16.98
CA GLN A 185 2.08 32.55 -16.61
C GLN A 185 0.97 32.87 -17.63
N GLN A 186 1.21 32.56 -18.91
CA GLN A 186 0.18 32.66 -19.94
C GLN A 186 -0.91 31.62 -19.71
N TRP A 187 -0.55 30.37 -19.41
CA TRP A 187 -1.52 29.30 -19.14
C TRP A 187 -2.38 29.62 -17.91
N ILE A 188 -1.79 30.13 -16.82
CA ILE A 188 -2.55 30.58 -15.63
C ILE A 188 -3.54 31.68 -16.00
N ARG A 189 -3.13 32.66 -16.81
CA ARG A 189 -4.00 33.75 -17.26
C ARG A 189 -5.13 33.25 -18.14
N SER A 190 -4.84 32.31 -19.04
CA SER A 190 -5.83 31.69 -19.92
C SER A 190 -6.86 30.90 -19.10
N ALA A 191 -6.40 30.06 -18.16
CA ALA A 191 -7.26 29.34 -17.22
C ALA A 191 -8.12 30.30 -16.37
N ALA A 192 -7.56 31.40 -15.87
CA ALA A 192 -8.32 32.41 -15.12
C ALA A 192 -9.39 33.13 -15.96
N LYS A 193 -9.25 33.14 -17.29
CA LYS A 193 -10.24 33.70 -18.22
C LYS A 193 -11.21 32.65 -18.77
N ASP A 194 -11.06 31.39 -18.37
CA ASP A 194 -11.77 30.25 -18.94
C ASP A 194 -11.59 30.17 -20.46
N VAL A 195 -10.36 30.45 -20.92
CA VAL A 195 -9.95 30.40 -22.32
C VAL A 195 -8.86 29.34 -22.48
N PHE A 196 -8.97 28.53 -23.52
CA PHE A 196 -7.97 27.52 -23.86
C PHE A 196 -6.65 28.17 -24.32
N ALA A 197 -5.52 27.62 -23.86
CA ALA A 197 -4.20 28.02 -24.33
C ALA A 197 -3.84 27.21 -25.59
N GLU A 198 -3.70 27.88 -26.74
CA GLU A 198 -3.28 27.23 -27.99
C GLU A 198 -1.90 26.59 -27.89
N ASP A 199 -1.65 25.59 -28.74
CA ASP A 199 -0.36 24.91 -28.88
C ASP A 199 0.71 25.80 -29.51
N GLY A 200 1.77 26.05 -28.74
CA GLY A 200 2.92 26.83 -29.11
C GLY A 200 4.19 25.99 -29.16
N PRO A 201 5.19 26.40 -29.96
CA PRO A 201 6.45 25.68 -30.10
C PRO A 201 7.30 25.64 -28.82
N GLU A 202 7.02 26.52 -27.85
CA GLU A 202 7.78 26.68 -26.60
C GLU A 202 7.12 26.01 -25.40
N ASP A 203 6.02 25.28 -25.59
CA ASP A 203 5.23 24.75 -24.47
C ASP A 203 5.96 23.68 -23.64
N ASN A 204 6.92 22.99 -24.26
CA ASN A 204 7.77 21.99 -23.59
C ASN A 204 9.15 22.55 -23.19
N VAL A 205 9.35 23.87 -23.25
CA VAL A 205 10.62 24.51 -22.89
C VAL A 205 10.58 24.92 -21.42
N ALA A 206 11.60 24.52 -20.66
CA ALA A 206 11.79 24.94 -19.27
C ALA A 206 12.45 26.32 -19.18
N GLU A 207 11.99 27.13 -18.23
CA GLU A 207 12.63 28.40 -17.88
C GLU A 207 14.03 28.18 -17.29
N HIS A 208 14.20 27.17 -16.41
CA HIS A 208 15.51 26.76 -15.90
C HIS A 208 15.72 25.24 -15.86
N ASP A 209 16.99 24.84 -16.01
CA ASP A 209 17.44 23.47 -15.74
C ASP A 209 17.37 23.17 -14.24
N ALA A 210 17.12 21.91 -13.86
CA ALA A 210 17.23 21.48 -12.47
C ALA A 210 18.64 21.78 -11.92
N LYS A 211 18.71 22.47 -10.78
CA LYS A 211 20.00 22.72 -10.13
C LYS A 211 20.50 21.41 -9.54
N LYS A 212 21.67 20.96 -9.96
CA LYS A 212 22.35 19.82 -9.33
C LYS A 212 22.69 20.19 -7.89
N THR A 213 21.90 19.75 -6.93
CA THR A 213 22.31 19.71 -5.53
C THR A 213 23.51 18.78 -5.45
N ARG A 214 24.71 19.35 -5.44
CA ARG A 214 25.97 18.63 -5.21
C ARG A 214 25.97 18.18 -3.75
N GLU A 215 25.24 17.13 -3.43
CA GLU A 215 25.46 16.44 -2.18
C GLU A 215 26.79 15.69 -2.32
N ARG A 216 27.85 16.31 -1.79
CA ARG A 216 29.16 15.68 -1.65
C ARG A 216 28.98 14.46 -0.77
N ARG A 217 28.77 13.29 -1.37
CA ARG A 217 28.91 12.00 -0.69
C ARG A 217 30.32 11.97 -0.08
N LYS A 218 30.42 12.21 1.23
CA LYS A 218 31.65 11.95 1.99
C LYS A 218 31.87 10.44 1.90
N ALA A 219 32.86 10.03 1.11
CA ALA A 219 33.29 8.64 1.12
C ALA A 219 33.70 8.28 2.56
N PRO A 220 33.25 7.14 3.10
CA PRO A 220 33.69 6.71 4.42
C PRO A 220 35.21 6.53 4.40
N ARG A 221 35.90 7.16 5.35
CA ARG A 221 37.33 6.96 5.59
C ARG A 221 37.55 5.47 5.88
N ARG A 222 38.29 4.78 5.00
CA ARG A 222 38.79 3.44 5.31
C ARG A 222 39.78 3.57 6.47
N HIS A 223 39.43 3.01 7.62
CA HIS A 223 40.39 2.72 8.67
C HIS A 223 41.01 1.35 8.41
N THR A 224 42.31 1.35 8.15
CA THR A 224 43.24 0.25 8.37
C THR A 224 44.60 0.87 8.63
#